data_AF-Q4WGK2-F1
#
_entry.id   AF-Q4WGK2-F1
#
_cell.length_a   1.000
_cell.length_b   1.000
_cell.length_c   1.000
_cell.angle_alpha   90.00
_cell.angle_beta   90.00
_cell.angle_gamma   90.00
#
_symmetry.space_group_name_H-M   'P 1'
#
loop_
_entity.id
_entity.type
_entity.pdbx_description
1 polymer ?
#
loop_
_entity_poly.entity_id
_entity_poly.type
_entity_poly.pdbx_seq_one_letter_code
_entity_poly.pdbx_strand_id
1 'polypeptide(L)'
;MGSSNDFHDDETLELLKHYLNLSSNLTDLYTQWSSQDPNFKKKAPQFTGIRILRQDAWEALVSFICSSNNNITRISQMVEKLCVNYGPLVATVGDRAYHDFPPPEALTADDVEGRLRSLGFGYRAKYIHQTALIVAKEREQGWLDSLRNPESPVLGVQPVPGDEMRPEGRQGYRHAHEQLLGLQGVGPKVADCVCLMGLGWGEAVPVDTHVWQIAQRDYKFGRGAHKSLTKATYDAVGNHFRKLWGKEAGWAHSVLFTADLRAFSDRLAGASGKIDVKVAVREEGEDKESVKVETEVTTSTAYALKRPATEKLLESKDMKEESKGNEKAVIQASQTTTTRRMSKRLRNR
;
A
#
# COMPACT_ATOMS: atom_id res chain seq x y z
N MET A 1 23.25 -36.80 -8.35
CA MET A 1 21.80 -36.54 -8.29
C MET A 1 21.64 -35.21 -7.59
N GLY A 2 21.67 -34.12 -8.36
CA GLY A 2 21.50 -32.76 -7.84
C GLY A 2 20.03 -32.51 -7.55
N SER A 3 19.78 -31.89 -6.40
CA SER A 3 18.48 -31.65 -5.79
C SER A 3 17.54 -30.88 -6.72
N SER A 4 16.42 -31.50 -7.10
CA SER A 4 15.31 -30.85 -7.80
C SER A 4 14.58 -29.80 -6.94
N ASN A 5 14.98 -29.64 -5.67
CA ASN A 5 14.35 -28.73 -4.71
C ASN A 5 14.91 -27.29 -4.73
N ASP A 6 16.12 -27.06 -5.23
CA ASP A 6 16.72 -25.70 -5.19
C ASP A 6 16.15 -24.75 -6.26
N PHE A 7 15.59 -25.27 -7.36
CA PHE A 7 15.08 -24.45 -8.46
C PHE A 7 13.72 -23.79 -8.14
N HIS A 8 12.84 -24.46 -7.38
CA HIS A 8 11.52 -23.91 -7.06
C HIS A 8 11.54 -22.88 -5.91
N ASP A 9 12.52 -22.97 -5.02
CA ASP A 9 12.67 -22.05 -3.90
C ASP A 9 13.10 -20.65 -4.38
N ASP A 10 13.93 -20.57 -5.42
CA ASP A 10 14.43 -19.29 -5.97
C ASP A 10 13.32 -18.53 -6.73
N GLU A 11 12.51 -19.21 -7.54
CA GLU A 11 11.37 -18.61 -8.24
C GLU A 11 10.30 -18.07 -7.27
N THR A 12 10.01 -18.83 -6.21
CA THR A 12 9.05 -18.41 -5.17
C THR A 12 9.55 -17.20 -4.41
N LEU A 13 10.84 -17.17 -4.07
CA LEU A 13 11.45 -16.05 -3.38
C LEU A 13 11.42 -14.76 -4.23
N GLU A 14 11.75 -14.85 -5.51
CA GLU A 14 11.71 -13.70 -6.42
C GLU A 14 10.28 -13.20 -6.63
N LEU A 15 9.30 -14.11 -6.76
CA LEU A 15 7.89 -13.75 -6.78
C LEU A 15 7.48 -12.97 -5.52
N LEU A 16 7.83 -13.45 -4.33
CA LEU A 16 7.49 -12.78 -3.07
C LEU A 16 8.18 -11.42 -2.93
N LYS A 17 9.47 -11.32 -3.28
CA LYS A 17 10.20 -10.04 -3.28
C LYS A 17 9.56 -9.03 -4.24
N HIS A 18 9.13 -9.49 -5.40
CA HIS A 18 8.46 -8.66 -6.39
C HIS A 18 7.09 -8.20 -5.90
N TYR A 19 6.21 -9.13 -5.51
CA TYR A 19 4.84 -8.84 -5.08
C TYR A 19 4.80 -7.95 -3.84
N LEU A 20 5.67 -8.20 -2.85
CA LEU A 20 5.79 -7.39 -1.64
C LEU A 20 6.60 -6.09 -1.83
N ASN A 21 7.09 -5.84 -3.05
CA ASN A 21 7.86 -4.65 -3.42
C ASN A 21 9.08 -4.41 -2.53
N LEU A 22 9.91 -5.45 -2.35
CA LEU A 22 11.03 -5.45 -1.40
C LEU A 22 12.30 -4.77 -1.93
N SER A 23 12.37 -4.46 -3.22
CA SER A 23 13.51 -3.73 -3.82
C SER A 23 13.64 -2.30 -3.30
N SER A 24 12.52 -1.65 -2.98
CA SER A 24 12.52 -0.27 -2.47
C SER A 24 12.88 -0.23 -0.98
N ASN A 25 13.86 0.62 -0.63
CA ASN A 25 14.24 0.85 0.76
C ASN A 25 13.20 1.73 1.46
N LEU A 26 12.35 1.09 2.26
CA LEU A 26 11.26 1.76 2.96
C LEU A 26 11.75 2.78 4.00
N THR A 27 12.92 2.57 4.59
CA THR A 27 13.51 3.49 5.58
C THR A 27 13.91 4.81 4.92
N ASP A 28 14.50 4.75 3.72
CA ASP A 28 14.89 5.94 2.96
C ASP A 28 13.65 6.73 2.53
N LEU A 29 12.62 6.02 2.05
CA LEU A 29 11.34 6.63 1.70
C LEU A 29 10.68 7.33 2.89
N TYR A 30 10.59 6.67 4.04
CA TYR A 30 10.03 7.27 5.27
C TYR A 30 10.84 8.48 5.73
N THR A 31 12.16 8.43 5.60
CA THR A 31 13.06 9.54 5.94
C THR A 31 12.82 10.73 5.01
N GLN A 32 12.75 10.48 3.71
CA GLN A 32 12.42 11.49 2.70
C GLN A 32 11.06 12.14 2.99
N TRP A 33 9.99 11.36 3.09
CA TRP A 33 8.64 11.91 3.28
C TRP A 33 8.50 12.66 4.61
N SER A 34 9.14 12.17 5.68
CA SER A 34 9.18 12.87 6.97
C SER A 34 9.94 14.19 6.93
N SER A 35 10.94 14.32 6.05
CA SER A 35 11.66 15.59 5.86
C SER A 35 10.83 16.64 5.11
N GLN A 36 9.91 16.20 4.24
CA GLN A 36 9.12 17.08 3.36
C GLN A 36 7.74 17.42 3.95
N ASP A 37 7.18 16.56 4.79
CA ASP A 37 5.86 16.76 5.40
C ASP A 37 5.85 16.57 6.93
N PRO A 38 5.67 17.65 7.71
CA PRO A 38 5.51 17.58 9.17
C PRO A 38 4.33 16.71 9.62
N ASN A 39 3.23 16.64 8.86
CA ASN A 39 2.09 15.78 9.20
C ASN A 39 2.45 14.30 9.07
N PHE A 40 3.10 13.94 7.96
CA PHE A 40 3.66 12.60 7.78
C PHE A 40 4.64 12.25 8.90
N LYS A 41 5.62 13.11 9.19
CA LYS A 41 6.62 12.91 10.24
C LYS A 41 6.00 12.60 11.61
N LYS A 42 4.87 13.22 11.94
CA LYS A 42 4.15 12.99 13.20
C LYS A 42 3.52 11.60 13.28
N LYS A 43 3.01 11.06 12.17
CA LYS A 43 2.26 9.79 12.13
C LYS A 43 3.15 8.59 11.81
N ALA A 44 4.19 8.77 11.01
CA ALA A 44 5.05 7.71 10.49
C ALA A 44 5.60 6.72 11.55
N PRO A 45 6.04 7.16 12.76
CA PRO A 45 6.62 6.24 13.75
C PRO A 45 5.67 5.15 14.26
N GLN A 46 4.35 5.35 14.15
CA GLN A 46 3.34 4.41 14.62
C GLN A 46 2.80 3.50 13.50
N PHE A 47 3.16 3.82 12.26
CA PHE A 47 2.68 3.18 11.04
C PHE A 47 3.85 2.81 10.14
N THR A 48 4.78 2.01 10.66
CA THR A 48 5.94 1.50 9.92
C THR A 48 5.62 0.21 9.17
N GLY A 49 6.43 -0.12 8.16
CA GLY A 49 6.31 -1.39 7.42
C GLY A 49 5.19 -1.44 6.38
N ILE A 50 4.49 -0.34 6.12
CA ILE A 50 3.42 -0.28 5.10
C ILE A 50 4.05 -0.26 3.71
N ARG A 51 3.77 -1.28 2.89
CA ARG A 51 4.23 -1.38 1.50
C ARG A 51 3.08 -1.35 0.50
N ILE A 52 3.34 -0.83 -0.70
CA ILE A 52 2.43 -0.99 -1.85
C ILE A 52 2.78 -2.30 -2.55
N LEU A 53 1.82 -3.21 -2.61
CA LEU A 53 1.93 -4.48 -3.31
C LEU A 53 1.98 -4.25 -4.82
N ARG A 54 2.74 -5.08 -5.54
CA ARG A 54 2.75 -5.14 -7.02
C ARG A 54 1.78 -6.22 -7.48
N GLN A 55 0.50 -5.86 -7.55
CA GLN A 55 -0.57 -6.78 -7.94
C GLN A 55 -0.60 -6.97 -9.45
N ASP A 56 -1.21 -8.08 -9.88
CA ASP A 56 -1.62 -8.24 -11.26
C ASP A 56 -2.59 -7.10 -11.67
N ALA A 57 -2.43 -6.58 -12.89
CA ALA A 57 -3.16 -5.40 -13.33
C ALA A 57 -4.66 -5.72 -13.53
N TRP A 58 -4.98 -6.92 -14.01
CA TRP A 58 -6.35 -7.36 -14.23
C TRP A 58 -7.09 -7.64 -12.92
N GLU A 59 -6.45 -8.38 -12.00
CA GLU A 59 -6.95 -8.62 -10.65
C GLU A 59 -7.22 -7.30 -9.92
N ALA A 60 -6.27 -6.36 -9.95
CA ALA A 60 -6.41 -5.05 -9.34
C ALA A 60 -7.60 -4.29 -9.95
N LEU A 61 -7.72 -4.26 -11.27
CA LEU A 61 -8.79 -3.58 -11.99
C LEU A 61 -10.17 -4.07 -11.57
N VAL A 62 -10.42 -5.37 -11.64
CA VAL A 62 -11.73 -5.93 -11.32
C VAL A 62 -12.03 -5.83 -9.82
N SER A 63 -11.02 -5.99 -8.96
CA SER A 63 -11.15 -5.79 -7.51
C SER A 63 -11.52 -4.35 -7.14
N PHE A 64 -10.92 -3.35 -7.79
CA PHE A 64 -11.27 -1.95 -7.54
C PHE A 64 -12.60 -1.52 -8.16
N ILE A 65 -13.04 -2.12 -9.28
CA ILE A 65 -14.43 -2.00 -9.76
C ILE A 65 -15.39 -2.43 -8.65
N CYS A 66 -15.13 -3.56 -7.99
CA CYS A 66 -15.91 -4.07 -6.85
C CYS A 66 -15.93 -3.12 -5.64
N SER A 67 -14.90 -2.27 -5.49
CA SER A 67 -14.73 -1.35 -4.36
C SER A 67 -15.59 -0.08 -4.41
N SER A 68 -16.04 0.32 -5.60
CA SER A 68 -16.77 1.57 -5.81
C SER A 68 -18.01 1.63 -4.92
N ASN A 69 -18.13 2.61 -4.00
CA ASN A 69 -19.25 2.72 -3.04
C ASN A 69 -19.52 1.41 -2.27
N ASN A 70 -18.50 0.86 -1.62
CA ASN A 70 -18.55 -0.43 -0.92
C ASN A 70 -17.68 -0.42 0.35
N ASN A 71 -17.66 -1.52 1.10
CA ASN A 71 -16.79 -1.69 2.26
C ASN A 71 -15.89 -2.94 2.12
N ILE A 72 -14.76 -2.95 2.83
CA ILE A 72 -13.70 -3.97 2.70
C ILE A 72 -14.28 -5.38 2.85
N THR A 73 -15.09 -5.65 3.89
CA THR A 73 -15.67 -6.98 4.14
C THR A 73 -16.48 -7.49 2.95
N ARG A 74 -17.36 -6.65 2.38
CA ARG A 74 -18.16 -7.04 1.22
C ARG A 74 -17.32 -7.17 -0.04
N ILE A 75 -16.30 -6.32 -0.23
CA ILE A 75 -15.39 -6.42 -1.39
C ILE A 75 -14.65 -7.75 -1.36
N SER A 76 -14.08 -8.14 -0.22
CA SER A 76 -13.38 -9.43 -0.07
C SER A 76 -14.28 -10.61 -0.42
N GLN A 77 -15.53 -10.60 0.05
CA GLN A 77 -16.51 -11.64 -0.32
C GLN A 77 -16.86 -11.65 -1.81
N MET A 78 -16.93 -10.48 -2.45
CA MET A 78 -17.18 -10.38 -3.88
C MET A 78 -16.03 -10.98 -4.67
N VAL A 79 -14.78 -10.62 -4.35
CA VAL A 79 -13.59 -11.17 -5.00
C VAL A 79 -13.50 -12.69 -4.80
N GLU A 80 -13.72 -13.18 -3.58
CA GLU A 80 -13.73 -14.64 -3.31
C GLU A 80 -14.81 -15.37 -4.14
N LYS A 81 -16.03 -14.83 -4.20
CA LYS A 81 -17.08 -15.41 -5.06
C LYS A 81 -16.71 -15.38 -6.54
N LEU A 82 -16.02 -14.34 -6.99
CA LEU A 82 -15.56 -14.23 -8.37
C LEU A 82 -14.58 -15.38 -8.69
N CYS A 83 -13.55 -15.56 -7.86
CA CYS A 83 -12.55 -16.62 -8.02
C CYS A 83 -13.19 -18.01 -7.94
N VAL A 84 -14.05 -18.28 -6.96
CA VAL A 84 -14.68 -19.61 -6.80
C VAL A 84 -15.59 -19.97 -8.00
N ASN A 85 -16.27 -19.00 -8.61
CA ASN A 85 -17.23 -19.27 -9.68
C ASN A 85 -16.64 -19.22 -11.09
N TYR A 86 -15.56 -18.48 -11.30
CA TYR A 86 -14.98 -18.22 -12.63
C TYR A 86 -13.47 -18.47 -12.72
N GLY A 87 -12.79 -18.57 -11.58
CA GLY A 87 -11.35 -18.79 -11.50
C GLY A 87 -10.99 -20.28 -11.55
N PRO A 88 -9.83 -20.63 -12.14
CA PRO A 88 -9.36 -22.01 -12.16
C PRO A 88 -9.02 -22.48 -10.74
N LEU A 89 -9.31 -23.75 -10.43
CA LEU A 89 -8.93 -24.36 -9.16
C LEU A 89 -7.40 -24.54 -9.13
N VAL A 90 -6.74 -23.98 -8.12
CA VAL A 90 -5.29 -24.11 -7.92
C VAL A 90 -4.98 -25.31 -7.03
N ALA A 91 -5.59 -25.35 -5.85
CA ALA A 91 -5.37 -26.41 -4.87
C ALA A 91 -6.53 -26.50 -3.87
N THR A 92 -6.61 -27.62 -3.17
CA THR A 92 -7.43 -27.77 -1.95
C THR A 92 -6.50 -27.96 -0.78
N VAL A 93 -6.60 -27.10 0.23
CA VAL A 93 -5.81 -27.17 1.46
C VAL A 93 -6.77 -27.37 2.63
N GLY A 94 -6.73 -28.55 3.24
CA GLY A 94 -7.75 -28.96 4.21
C GLY A 94 -9.12 -29.13 3.53
N ASP A 95 -10.13 -28.44 4.04
CA ASP A 95 -11.50 -28.40 3.52
C ASP A 95 -11.77 -27.21 2.58
N ARG A 96 -10.75 -26.39 2.31
CA ARG A 96 -10.90 -25.17 1.50
C ARG A 96 -10.29 -25.30 0.11
N ALA A 97 -11.11 -25.05 -0.91
CA ALA A 97 -10.67 -24.88 -2.28
C ALA A 97 -10.14 -23.46 -2.52
N TYR A 98 -8.95 -23.35 -3.10
CA TYR A 98 -8.33 -22.10 -3.51
C TYR A 98 -8.37 -22.00 -5.02
N HIS A 99 -9.02 -20.95 -5.51
CA HIS A 99 -9.14 -20.63 -6.93
C HIS A 99 -8.29 -19.40 -7.24
N ASP A 100 -7.69 -19.39 -8.44
CA ASP A 100 -6.99 -18.23 -8.95
C ASP A 100 -7.99 -17.15 -9.38
N PHE A 101 -7.48 -15.96 -9.69
CA PHE A 101 -8.30 -14.91 -10.29
C PHE A 101 -8.73 -15.30 -11.72
N PRO A 102 -10.00 -15.11 -12.13
CA PRO A 102 -10.43 -15.46 -13.47
C PRO A 102 -9.75 -14.60 -14.53
N PRO A 103 -9.29 -15.17 -15.65
CA PRO A 103 -8.80 -14.37 -16.77
C PRO A 103 -9.96 -13.59 -17.42
N PRO A 104 -9.70 -12.52 -18.18
CA PRO A 104 -10.74 -11.72 -18.84
C PRO A 104 -11.74 -12.57 -19.63
N GLU A 105 -11.26 -13.56 -20.37
CA GLU A 105 -12.04 -14.42 -21.26
C GLU A 105 -13.14 -15.18 -20.50
N ALA A 106 -12.87 -15.61 -19.26
CA ALA A 106 -13.81 -16.33 -18.41
C ALA A 106 -15.04 -15.50 -18.01
N LEU A 107 -14.98 -14.17 -18.19
CA LEU A 107 -16.03 -13.22 -17.83
C LEU A 107 -16.76 -12.62 -19.05
N THR A 108 -16.57 -13.19 -20.25
CA THR A 108 -17.12 -12.66 -21.50
C THR A 108 -18.38 -13.35 -22.03
N ALA A 109 -18.83 -14.45 -21.42
CA ALA A 109 -20.05 -15.15 -21.84
C ALA A 109 -21.32 -14.34 -21.51
N ASP A 110 -22.36 -14.50 -22.32
CA ASP A 110 -23.58 -13.67 -22.27
C ASP A 110 -24.34 -13.77 -20.93
N ASP A 111 -24.21 -14.89 -20.21
CA ASP A 111 -24.87 -15.13 -18.93
C ASP A 111 -24.10 -14.55 -17.73
N VAL A 112 -22.85 -14.10 -17.92
CA VAL A 112 -21.95 -13.66 -16.83
C VAL A 112 -22.55 -12.50 -16.04
N GLU A 113 -23.08 -11.47 -16.71
CA GLU A 113 -23.68 -10.34 -15.99
C GLU A 113 -24.84 -10.82 -15.09
N GLY A 114 -25.73 -11.66 -15.62
CA GLY A 114 -26.89 -12.20 -14.89
C GLY A 114 -26.48 -13.04 -13.67
N ARG A 115 -25.44 -13.87 -13.84
CA ARG A 115 -24.90 -14.69 -12.76
C ARG A 115 -24.20 -13.85 -11.69
N LEU A 116 -23.38 -12.87 -12.08
CA LEU A 116 -22.76 -11.94 -11.12
C LEU A 116 -23.81 -11.13 -10.34
N ARG A 117 -24.91 -10.72 -10.97
CA ARG A 117 -26.04 -10.08 -10.25
C ARG A 117 -26.61 -11.02 -9.19
N SER A 118 -26.83 -12.29 -9.54
CA SER A 118 -27.34 -13.33 -8.63
C SER A 118 -26.37 -13.62 -7.47
N LEU A 119 -25.06 -13.45 -7.69
CA LEU A 119 -24.02 -13.59 -6.66
C LEU A 119 -23.86 -12.36 -5.74
N GLY A 120 -24.60 -11.28 -6.01
CA GLY A 120 -24.65 -10.08 -5.15
C GLY A 120 -23.73 -8.93 -5.56
N PHE A 121 -23.22 -8.93 -6.80
CA PHE A 121 -22.38 -7.84 -7.32
C PHE A 121 -23.16 -6.56 -7.61
N GLY A 122 -24.49 -6.66 -7.74
CA GLY A 122 -25.38 -5.53 -8.00
C GLY A 122 -25.09 -4.89 -9.36
N TYR A 123 -25.09 -3.55 -9.42
CA TYR A 123 -24.82 -2.83 -10.67
C TYR A 123 -23.41 -3.06 -11.22
N ARG A 124 -22.44 -3.46 -10.37
CA ARG A 124 -21.05 -3.70 -10.77
C ARG A 124 -20.89 -4.95 -11.64
N ALA A 125 -21.87 -5.86 -11.62
CA ALA A 125 -21.90 -7.00 -12.52
C ALA A 125 -21.78 -6.58 -13.99
N LYS A 126 -22.52 -5.54 -14.38
CA LYS A 126 -22.44 -4.96 -15.73
C LYS A 126 -21.04 -4.42 -16.02
N TYR A 127 -20.44 -3.70 -15.06
CA TYR A 127 -19.12 -3.09 -15.22
C TYR A 127 -18.06 -4.15 -15.45
N ILE A 128 -18.03 -5.19 -14.61
CA ILE A 128 -17.07 -6.29 -14.74
C ILE A 128 -17.21 -6.99 -16.09
N HIS A 129 -18.44 -7.34 -16.49
CA HIS A 129 -18.69 -8.03 -17.75
C HIS A 129 -18.29 -7.17 -18.97
N GLN A 130 -18.67 -5.89 -18.99
CA GLN A 130 -18.31 -4.99 -20.10
C GLN A 130 -16.80 -4.70 -20.14
N THR A 131 -16.16 -4.52 -18.98
CA THR A 131 -14.70 -4.38 -18.91
C THR A 131 -13.99 -5.64 -19.41
N ALA A 132 -14.48 -6.84 -19.07
CA ALA A 132 -13.95 -8.10 -19.58
C ALA A 132 -14.10 -8.21 -21.11
N LEU A 133 -15.25 -7.82 -21.67
CA LEU A 133 -15.45 -7.77 -23.12
C LEU A 133 -14.45 -6.83 -23.82
N ILE A 134 -14.26 -5.62 -23.30
CA ILE A 134 -13.30 -4.66 -23.88
C ILE A 134 -11.89 -5.22 -23.82
N VAL A 135 -11.45 -5.72 -22.66
CA VAL A 135 -10.08 -6.21 -22.46
C VAL A 135 -9.80 -7.47 -23.28
N ALA A 136 -10.76 -8.41 -23.36
CA ALA A 136 -10.56 -9.70 -24.03
C ALA A 136 -10.84 -9.67 -25.54
N LYS A 137 -11.74 -8.80 -26.02
CA LYS A 137 -12.23 -8.83 -27.42
C LYS A 137 -11.92 -7.58 -28.23
N GLU A 138 -11.73 -6.41 -27.59
CA GLU A 138 -11.53 -5.14 -28.30
C GLU A 138 -10.10 -4.57 -28.18
N ARG A 139 -9.29 -5.11 -27.27
CA ARG A 139 -7.92 -4.69 -27.03
C ARG A 139 -6.96 -5.81 -27.43
N GLU A 140 -5.74 -5.40 -27.77
CA GLU A 140 -4.67 -6.35 -28.06
C GLU A 140 -4.27 -7.12 -26.80
N GLN A 141 -3.77 -8.35 -27.00
CA GLN A 141 -3.27 -9.16 -25.90
C GLN A 141 -2.16 -8.42 -25.16
N GLY A 142 -2.23 -8.38 -23.82
CA GLY A 142 -1.28 -7.65 -22.99
C GLY A 142 -1.50 -6.13 -22.94
N TRP A 143 -2.61 -5.61 -23.46
CA TRP A 143 -2.91 -4.17 -23.42
C TRP A 143 -2.85 -3.57 -22.01
N LEU A 144 -3.33 -4.26 -20.96
CA LEU A 144 -3.24 -3.72 -19.61
C LEU A 144 -1.79 -3.58 -19.14
N ASP A 145 -0.94 -4.56 -19.43
CA ASP A 145 0.48 -4.52 -19.05
C ASP A 145 1.29 -3.53 -19.90
N SER A 146 0.83 -3.18 -21.11
CA SER A 146 1.46 -2.10 -21.89
C SER A 146 1.29 -0.72 -21.26
N LEU A 147 0.35 -0.55 -20.31
CA LEU A 147 0.14 0.66 -19.52
C LEU A 147 1.02 0.72 -18.25
N ARG A 148 1.81 -0.32 -17.97
CA ARG A 148 2.61 -0.44 -16.76
C ARG A 148 3.77 0.56 -16.73
N ASN A 149 4.15 0.99 -15.52
CA ASN A 149 5.34 1.79 -15.32
C ASN A 149 6.58 1.00 -15.79
N PRO A 150 7.37 1.52 -16.76
CA PRO A 150 8.58 0.85 -17.24
C PRO A 150 9.64 0.66 -16.15
N GLU A 151 9.64 1.49 -15.10
CA GLU A 151 10.54 1.35 -13.94
C GLU A 151 10.09 0.24 -12.98
N SER A 152 8.88 -0.30 -13.15
CA SER A 152 8.30 -1.37 -12.34
C SER A 152 7.52 -2.36 -13.23
N PRO A 153 8.20 -3.05 -14.15
CA PRO A 153 7.57 -3.97 -15.10
C PRO A 153 7.07 -5.25 -14.40
N VAL A 154 6.43 -6.14 -15.16
CA VAL A 154 6.05 -7.48 -14.68
C VAL A 154 7.29 -8.30 -14.28
N LEU A 155 7.11 -9.29 -13.42
CA LEU A 155 8.19 -10.19 -12.99
C LEU A 155 8.92 -10.80 -14.19
N GLY A 156 10.25 -10.84 -14.14
CA GLY A 156 11.10 -11.37 -15.21
C GLY A 156 11.47 -10.37 -16.31
N VAL A 157 10.85 -9.18 -16.35
CA VAL A 157 11.20 -8.11 -17.30
C VAL A 157 12.14 -7.10 -16.63
N GLN A 158 13.17 -6.65 -17.36
CA GLN A 158 14.11 -5.67 -16.85
C GLN A 158 13.50 -4.26 -16.82
N PRO A 159 13.64 -3.52 -15.71
CA PRO A 159 13.14 -2.16 -15.62
C PRO A 159 13.92 -1.23 -16.55
N VAL A 160 13.22 -0.30 -17.18
CA VAL A 160 13.81 0.75 -18.01
C VAL A 160 13.42 2.13 -17.49
N PRO A 161 14.23 3.18 -17.73
CA PRO A 161 13.94 4.52 -17.25
C PRO A 161 12.56 5.00 -17.72
N GLY A 162 11.78 5.59 -16.80
CA GLY A 162 10.51 6.21 -17.11
C GLY A 162 10.66 7.69 -17.47
N ASP A 163 9.53 8.31 -17.81
CA ASP A 163 9.49 9.74 -18.14
C ASP A 163 9.85 10.64 -16.95
N GLU A 164 10.14 11.91 -17.23
CA GLU A 164 10.37 12.93 -16.21
C GLU A 164 9.12 13.22 -15.36
N MET A 165 9.35 13.45 -14.06
CA MET A 165 8.29 13.78 -13.10
C MET A 165 7.78 15.20 -13.31
N ARG A 166 6.47 15.35 -13.49
CA ARG A 166 5.76 16.65 -13.56
C ARG A 166 4.81 16.81 -12.37
N PRO A 167 4.35 18.03 -12.01
CA PRO A 167 3.38 18.23 -10.92
C PRO A 167 2.12 17.37 -11.08
N GLU A 168 1.68 17.20 -12.33
CA GLU A 168 0.53 16.39 -12.69
C GLU A 168 0.84 14.90 -12.61
N GLY A 169 2.08 14.46 -12.76
CA GLY A 169 2.39 13.04 -12.97
C GLY A 169 3.29 12.83 -14.18
N ARG A 170 3.98 11.68 -14.26
CA ARG A 170 4.69 11.29 -15.49
C ARG A 170 3.70 11.08 -16.63
N GLN A 171 4.17 11.24 -17.87
CA GLN A 171 3.32 11.13 -19.06
C GLN A 171 2.73 9.72 -19.19
N GLY A 172 3.52 8.67 -18.99
CA GLY A 172 3.02 7.28 -18.96
C GLY A 172 1.92 7.04 -17.93
N TYR A 173 2.06 7.57 -16.69
CA TYR A 173 1.00 7.47 -15.68
C TYR A 173 -0.29 8.13 -16.15
N ARG A 174 -0.21 9.35 -16.71
CA ARG A 174 -1.40 10.06 -17.20
C ARG A 174 -2.06 9.35 -18.36
N HIS A 175 -1.27 8.79 -19.27
CA HIS A 175 -1.77 7.95 -20.35
C HIS A 175 -2.50 6.71 -19.80
N ALA A 176 -1.87 5.96 -18.89
CA ALA A 176 -2.48 4.79 -18.26
C ALA A 176 -3.80 5.12 -17.55
N HIS A 177 -3.82 6.21 -16.78
CA HIS A 177 -5.02 6.69 -16.09
C HIS A 177 -6.16 6.99 -17.07
N GLU A 178 -5.88 7.71 -18.16
CA GLU A 178 -6.87 8.07 -19.18
C GLU A 178 -7.39 6.86 -19.96
N GLN A 179 -6.52 5.89 -20.28
CA GLN A 179 -6.93 4.62 -20.88
C GLN A 179 -7.89 3.83 -19.98
N LEU A 180 -7.61 3.79 -18.67
CA LEU A 180 -8.46 3.12 -17.69
C LEU A 180 -9.81 3.81 -17.51
N LEU A 181 -9.88 5.15 -17.59
CA LEU A 181 -11.14 5.90 -17.52
C LEU A 181 -12.11 5.59 -18.67
N GLY A 182 -11.61 5.02 -19.77
CA GLY A 182 -12.45 4.54 -20.87
C GLY A 182 -13.24 3.27 -20.54
N LEU A 183 -12.91 2.58 -19.44
CA LEU A 183 -13.56 1.35 -19.02
C LEU A 183 -14.81 1.61 -18.18
N GLN A 184 -15.85 0.80 -18.37
CA GLN A 184 -17.10 1.01 -17.65
C GLN A 184 -16.94 0.74 -16.15
N GLY A 185 -17.42 1.66 -15.32
CA GLY A 185 -17.30 1.55 -13.85
C GLY A 185 -15.95 2.00 -13.30
N VAL A 186 -15.03 2.46 -14.15
CA VAL A 186 -13.74 3.01 -13.73
C VAL A 186 -13.81 4.55 -13.71
N GLY A 187 -13.92 5.10 -12.51
CA GLY A 187 -13.76 6.54 -12.28
C GLY A 187 -12.32 6.90 -11.87
N PRO A 188 -12.00 8.19 -11.68
CA PRO A 188 -10.64 8.66 -11.36
C PRO A 188 -9.98 7.93 -10.20
N LYS A 189 -10.72 7.68 -9.12
CA LYS A 189 -10.22 6.93 -7.95
C LYS A 189 -9.88 5.49 -8.29
N VAL A 190 -10.74 4.80 -9.04
CA VAL A 190 -10.50 3.40 -9.43
C VAL A 190 -9.29 3.33 -10.35
N ALA A 191 -9.20 4.21 -11.35
CA ALA A 191 -8.03 4.30 -12.24
C ALA A 191 -6.73 4.55 -11.45
N ASP A 192 -6.72 5.48 -10.49
CA ASP A 192 -5.54 5.71 -9.66
C ASP A 192 -5.18 4.51 -8.76
N CYS A 193 -6.17 3.78 -8.24
CA CYS A 193 -5.90 2.55 -7.49
C CYS A 193 -5.21 1.50 -8.36
N VAL A 194 -5.67 1.32 -9.59
CA VAL A 194 -5.06 0.39 -10.56
C VAL A 194 -3.67 0.88 -10.99
N CYS A 195 -3.51 2.18 -11.26
CA CYS A 195 -2.21 2.77 -11.55
C CYS A 195 -1.19 2.51 -10.41
N LEU A 196 -1.59 2.72 -9.16
CA LEU A 196 -0.71 2.56 -7.99
C LEU A 196 -0.38 1.10 -7.69
N MET A 197 -1.39 0.23 -7.59
CA MET A 197 -1.25 -1.13 -7.06
C MET A 197 -1.14 -2.20 -8.15
N GLY A 198 -1.69 -1.96 -9.33
CA GLY A 198 -1.67 -2.90 -10.45
C GLY A 198 -0.61 -2.59 -11.51
N LEU A 199 -0.32 -1.31 -11.78
CA LEU A 199 0.57 -0.86 -12.86
C LEU A 199 1.89 -0.24 -12.38
N GLY A 200 2.12 -0.14 -11.08
CA GLY A 200 3.40 0.31 -10.51
C GLY A 200 3.70 1.80 -10.65
N TRP A 201 2.69 2.65 -10.92
CA TRP A 201 2.83 4.11 -10.93
C TRP A 201 2.77 4.66 -9.50
N GLY A 202 3.91 4.70 -8.82
CA GLY A 202 4.03 5.15 -7.42
C GLY A 202 3.53 6.57 -7.15
N GLU A 203 3.42 7.43 -8.18
CA GLU A 203 2.93 8.80 -8.06
C GLU A 203 1.40 8.92 -8.13
N ALA A 204 0.69 7.83 -8.42
CA ALA A 204 -0.75 7.81 -8.49
C ALA A 204 -1.35 7.94 -7.10
N VAL A 205 -2.26 8.90 -6.89
CA VAL A 205 -2.87 9.18 -5.58
C VAL A 205 -4.37 9.02 -5.68
N PRO A 206 -4.93 7.87 -5.26
CA PRO A 206 -6.38 7.66 -5.30
C PRO A 206 -7.08 8.54 -4.25
N VAL A 207 -7.85 9.54 -4.68
CA VAL A 207 -8.54 10.45 -3.75
C VAL A 207 -9.99 9.99 -3.55
N ASP A 208 -10.23 9.27 -2.45
CA ASP A 208 -11.59 8.93 -1.99
C ASP A 208 -12.10 9.92 -0.92
N THR A 209 -13.21 9.57 -0.26
CA THR A 209 -13.78 10.39 0.81
C THR A 209 -12.88 10.50 2.05
N HIS A 210 -12.11 9.47 2.39
CA HIS A 210 -11.16 9.49 3.49
C HIS A 210 -9.95 10.37 3.14
N VAL A 211 -9.39 10.18 1.96
CA VAL A 211 -8.29 11.03 1.47
C VAL A 211 -8.72 12.49 1.39
N TRP A 212 -9.95 12.74 0.95
CA TRP A 212 -10.52 14.07 0.94
C TRP A 212 -10.65 14.67 2.35
N GLN A 213 -11.04 13.87 3.35
CA GLN A 213 -11.07 14.32 4.75
C GLN A 213 -9.68 14.63 5.29
N ILE A 214 -8.67 13.80 4.97
CA ILE A 214 -7.26 14.05 5.32
C ILE A 214 -6.77 15.35 4.68
N ALA A 215 -7.01 15.54 3.38
CA ALA A 215 -6.63 16.75 2.65
C ALA A 215 -7.23 18.02 3.28
N GLN A 216 -8.49 17.96 3.72
CA GLN A 216 -9.16 19.08 4.38
C GLN A 216 -8.61 19.35 5.78
N ARG A 217 -8.50 18.30 6.61
CA ARG A 217 -8.09 18.40 8.02
C ARG A 217 -6.63 18.80 8.16
N ASP A 218 -5.75 18.17 7.39
CA ASP A 218 -4.30 18.22 7.60
C ASP A 218 -3.61 19.16 6.61
N TYR A 219 -4.18 19.38 5.41
CA TYR A 219 -3.55 20.14 4.31
C TYR A 219 -4.37 21.36 3.85
N LYS A 220 -5.41 21.73 4.62
CA LYS A 220 -6.22 22.95 4.42
C LYS A 220 -6.98 23.02 3.08
N PHE A 221 -7.25 21.88 2.45
CA PHE A 221 -8.25 21.81 1.38
C PHE A 221 -9.68 22.03 1.94
N GLY A 222 -10.69 22.14 1.08
CA GLY A 222 -12.10 22.29 1.52
C GLY A 222 -12.60 23.73 1.65
N ARG A 223 -11.77 24.73 1.35
CA ARG A 223 -12.13 26.16 1.39
C ARG A 223 -12.08 26.79 0.00
N GLY A 224 -12.80 27.91 -0.19
CA GLY A 224 -12.75 28.69 -1.42
C GLY A 224 -13.13 27.89 -2.67
N ALA A 225 -12.20 27.78 -3.62
CA ALA A 225 -12.38 27.04 -4.87
C ALA A 225 -12.48 25.50 -4.69
N HIS A 226 -12.17 24.98 -3.51
CA HIS A 226 -12.13 23.53 -3.22
C HIS A 226 -13.22 23.07 -2.24
N LYS A 227 -14.41 23.69 -2.25
CA LYS A 227 -15.51 23.33 -1.32
C LYS A 227 -16.09 21.93 -1.54
N SER A 228 -15.95 21.37 -2.74
CA SER A 228 -16.43 20.03 -3.10
C SER A 228 -15.38 19.27 -3.92
N LEU A 229 -15.48 17.94 -3.91
CA LEU A 229 -14.59 17.04 -4.64
C LEU A 229 -14.99 17.00 -6.14
N THR A 230 -14.74 18.11 -6.84
CA THR A 230 -14.82 18.19 -8.30
C THR A 230 -13.57 17.57 -8.94
N LYS A 231 -13.57 17.37 -10.26
CA LYS A 231 -12.37 16.94 -11.00
C LYS A 231 -11.17 17.85 -10.73
N ALA A 232 -11.37 19.17 -10.75
CA ALA A 232 -10.30 20.13 -10.47
C ALA A 232 -9.76 20.02 -9.03
N THR A 233 -10.64 19.81 -8.05
CA THR A 233 -10.22 19.57 -6.66
C THR A 233 -9.49 18.23 -6.51
N TYR A 234 -9.98 17.17 -7.16
CA TYR A 234 -9.32 15.87 -7.20
C TYR A 234 -7.90 15.98 -7.74
N ASP A 235 -7.74 16.62 -8.90
CA ASP A 235 -6.44 16.86 -9.55
C ASP A 235 -5.53 17.72 -8.65
N ALA A 236 -6.07 18.76 -8.00
CA ALA A 236 -5.31 19.62 -7.09
C ALA A 236 -4.78 18.87 -5.85
N VAL A 237 -5.58 17.99 -5.25
CA VAL A 237 -5.17 17.15 -4.12
C VAL A 237 -4.04 16.21 -4.54
N GLY A 238 -4.20 15.50 -5.67
CA GLY A 238 -3.17 14.61 -6.19
C GLY A 238 -1.86 15.35 -6.51
N ASN A 239 -1.95 16.50 -7.17
CA ASN A 239 -0.77 17.32 -7.51
C ASN A 239 -0.06 17.85 -6.25
N HIS A 240 -0.81 18.22 -5.22
CA HIS A 240 -0.25 18.65 -3.94
C HIS A 240 0.57 17.52 -3.29
N PHE A 241 0.03 16.31 -3.23
CA PHE A 241 0.73 15.16 -2.65
C PHE A 241 1.94 14.72 -3.49
N ARG A 242 1.84 14.74 -4.83
CA ARG A 242 3.00 14.52 -5.70
C ARG A 242 4.11 15.54 -5.50
N LYS A 243 3.76 16.82 -5.32
CA LYS A 243 4.73 17.87 -5.01
C LYS A 243 5.44 17.64 -3.66
N LEU A 244 4.75 17.06 -2.68
CA LEU A 244 5.30 16.78 -1.34
C LEU A 244 6.15 15.51 -1.24
N TRP A 245 5.84 14.48 -2.04
CA TRP A 245 6.44 13.15 -1.85
C TRP A 245 7.09 12.56 -3.11
N GLY A 246 6.96 13.24 -4.24
CA GLY A 246 7.61 12.86 -5.50
C GLY A 246 7.06 11.58 -6.11
N LYS A 247 7.97 10.76 -6.67
CA LYS A 247 7.66 9.54 -7.42
C LYS A 247 6.85 8.49 -6.64
N GLU A 248 6.89 8.54 -5.31
CA GLU A 248 6.22 7.55 -4.44
C GLU A 248 5.09 8.18 -3.60
N ALA A 249 4.47 9.24 -4.11
CA ALA A 249 3.42 9.96 -3.41
C ALA A 249 2.18 9.10 -3.07
N GLY A 250 1.81 8.16 -3.93
CA GLY A 250 0.74 7.20 -3.67
C GLY A 250 1.06 6.28 -2.48
N TRP A 251 2.33 5.91 -2.33
CA TRP A 251 2.82 5.11 -1.21
C TRP A 251 2.77 5.91 0.10
N ALA A 252 3.35 7.12 0.10
CA ALA A 252 3.32 8.01 1.27
C ALA A 252 1.89 8.32 1.73
N HIS A 253 1.02 8.65 0.79
CA HIS A 253 -0.40 8.87 1.06
C HIS A 253 -1.07 7.65 1.71
N SER A 254 -0.75 6.43 1.25
CA SER A 254 -1.33 5.19 1.77
C SER A 254 -0.99 4.92 3.24
N VAL A 255 0.16 5.42 3.72
CA VAL A 255 0.52 5.41 5.15
C VAL A 255 -0.46 6.29 5.94
N LEU A 256 -0.76 7.50 5.46
CA LEU A 256 -1.69 8.40 6.12
C LEU A 256 -3.13 7.90 6.07
N PHE A 257 -3.54 7.32 4.95
CA PHE A 257 -4.83 6.66 4.82
C PHE A 257 -4.96 5.54 5.85
N THR A 258 -3.95 4.68 5.98
CA THR A 258 -3.94 3.60 6.97
C THR A 258 -4.04 4.15 8.40
N ALA A 259 -3.37 5.28 8.68
CA ALA A 259 -3.46 5.95 9.97
C ALA A 259 -4.84 6.54 10.28
N ASP A 260 -5.66 6.80 9.27
CA ASP A 260 -7.02 7.36 9.42
C ASP A 260 -8.10 6.27 9.56
N LEU A 261 -7.79 5.03 9.18
CA LEU A 261 -8.72 3.91 9.32
C LEU A 261 -9.00 3.60 10.79
N ARG A 262 -10.30 3.50 11.14
CA ARG A 262 -10.76 3.16 12.50
C ARG A 262 -10.16 1.87 13.04
N ALA A 263 -9.90 0.89 12.18
CA ALA A 263 -9.29 -0.39 12.57
C ALA A 263 -7.88 -0.22 13.20
N PHE A 264 -7.23 0.92 12.99
CA PHE A 264 -5.89 1.21 13.53
C PHE A 264 -5.86 2.42 14.46
N SER A 265 -7.02 2.95 14.89
CA SER A 265 -7.06 4.10 15.81
C SER A 265 -6.35 3.83 17.15
N ASP A 266 -6.33 2.57 17.59
CA ASP A 266 -5.68 2.17 18.85
C ASP A 266 -4.16 2.37 18.81
N ARG A 267 -3.54 2.32 17.62
CA ARG A 267 -2.11 2.60 17.44
C ARG A 267 -1.78 4.07 17.72
N LEU A 268 -2.71 4.98 17.42
CA LEU A 268 -2.62 6.41 17.75
C LEU A 268 -2.83 6.67 19.25
N ALA A 269 -3.70 5.89 19.90
CA ALA A 269 -4.00 6.05 21.33
C ALA A 269 -2.88 5.48 22.25
N GLY A 270 -2.14 4.46 21.81
CA GLY A 270 -1.09 3.82 22.60
C GLY A 270 0.24 4.59 22.73
N ALA A 271 0.39 5.72 22.04
CA ALA A 271 1.64 6.49 21.98
C ALA A 271 1.88 7.45 23.17
N SER A 272 1.22 7.26 24.31
CA SER A 272 1.44 8.08 25.52
C SER A 272 2.62 7.60 26.40
N GLY A 273 3.50 6.73 25.89
CA GLY A 273 4.70 6.29 26.60
C GLY A 273 5.72 7.42 26.71
N LYS A 274 6.13 7.75 27.95
CA LYS A 274 7.16 8.76 28.25
C LYS A 274 8.41 8.55 27.39
N ILE A 275 8.85 9.61 26.71
CA ILE A 275 10.19 9.69 26.11
C ILE A 275 11.14 10.11 27.23
N ASP A 276 11.97 9.19 27.71
CA ASP A 276 13.02 9.48 28.68
C ASP A 276 14.34 9.73 27.92
N VAL A 277 14.83 10.96 27.93
CA VAL A 277 16.10 11.33 27.27
C VAL A 277 17.19 11.36 28.33
N LYS A 278 18.08 10.35 28.34
CA LYS A 278 19.30 10.39 29.17
C LYS A 278 20.46 10.92 28.33
N VAL A 279 20.98 12.08 28.71
CA VAL A 279 22.22 12.64 28.13
C VAL A 279 23.37 12.27 29.06
N ALA A 280 24.31 11.44 28.59
CA ALA A 280 25.55 11.14 29.29
C ALA A 280 26.70 11.89 28.60
N VAL A 281 27.34 12.81 29.31
CA VAL A 281 28.56 13.47 28.86
C VAL A 281 29.74 12.73 29.50
N ARG A 282 30.63 12.17 28.68
CA ARG A 282 31.92 11.62 29.13
C ARG A 282 33.03 12.53 28.65
N GLU A 283 33.85 13.00 29.59
CA GLU A 283 35.12 13.69 29.29
C GLU A 283 36.26 12.70 29.52
N GLU A 284 37.01 12.37 28.46
CA GLU A 284 38.32 11.73 28.55
C GLU A 284 39.36 12.68 27.92
N GLY A 285 40.44 12.99 28.66
CA GLY A 285 41.53 13.91 28.26
C GLY A 285 42.44 13.32 27.17
N GLU A 286 43.51 13.97 26.70
CA GLU A 286 44.16 15.24 27.01
C GLU A 286 44.47 15.94 25.67
N ASP A 287 43.62 16.86 25.21
CA ASP A 287 43.99 17.89 24.21
C ASP A 287 42.86 18.94 24.14
N LYS A 288 43.18 20.20 24.45
CA LYS A 288 42.23 21.28 24.76
C LYS A 288 41.49 21.92 23.56
N GLU A 289 41.17 21.20 22.48
CA GLU A 289 40.45 21.81 21.33
C GLU A 289 39.26 21.04 20.73
N SER A 290 38.74 19.97 21.33
CA SER A 290 37.44 19.41 20.89
C SER A 290 36.62 18.77 22.02
N VAL A 291 35.38 19.23 22.21
CA VAL A 291 34.39 18.58 23.09
C VAL A 291 33.56 17.62 22.24
N LYS A 292 33.59 16.33 22.57
CA LYS A 292 32.78 15.29 21.93
C LYS A 292 31.47 15.15 22.71
N VAL A 293 30.36 15.60 22.12
CA VAL A 293 29.01 15.38 22.68
C VAL A 293 28.39 14.18 21.95
N GLU A 294 28.36 13.02 22.60
CA GLU A 294 27.59 11.87 22.17
C GLU A 294 26.19 11.95 22.79
N THR A 295 25.15 12.09 21.96
CA THR A 295 23.76 12.03 22.41
C THR A 295 23.23 10.65 22.03
N GLU A 296 23.07 9.77 23.02
CA GLU A 296 22.49 8.45 22.83
C GLU A 296 20.97 8.55 23.07
N VAL A 297 20.19 8.50 21.99
CA VAL A 297 18.72 8.51 22.08
C VAL A 297 18.22 7.08 21.94
N THR A 298 17.97 6.40 23.06
CA THR A 298 17.32 5.10 23.07
C THR A 298 15.80 5.29 23.04
N THR A 299 15.17 5.07 21.89
CA THR A 299 13.70 5.04 21.81
C THR A 299 13.25 3.59 21.97
N SER A 300 12.76 3.21 23.16
CA SER A 300 12.12 1.92 23.38
C SER A 300 10.60 2.08 23.28
N THR A 301 10.00 1.60 22.19
CA THR A 301 8.55 1.58 22.06
C THR A 301 8.06 0.14 22.15
N ALA A 302 7.45 -0.20 23.29
CA ALA A 302 6.79 -1.49 23.46
C ALA A 302 5.39 -1.40 22.85
N TYR A 303 5.15 -2.11 21.75
CA TYR A 303 3.83 -2.21 21.15
C TYR A 303 3.19 -3.56 21.50
N ALA A 304 2.00 -3.52 22.11
CA ALA A 304 1.16 -4.69 22.24
C ALA A 304 0.33 -4.83 20.94
N LEU A 305 0.68 -5.80 20.09
CA LEU A 305 -0.16 -6.19 18.97
C LEU A 305 -1.35 -6.99 19.50
N LYS A 306 -2.55 -6.42 19.52
CA LYS A 306 -3.78 -7.21 19.53
C LYS A 306 -4.06 -7.66 18.10
N ARG A 307 -3.94 -8.97 17.83
CA ARG A 307 -4.46 -9.56 16.60
C ARG A 307 -5.99 -9.32 16.55
N PRO A 308 -6.56 -8.84 15.45
CA PRO A 308 -8.01 -8.76 15.30
C PRO A 308 -8.59 -10.18 15.30
N ALA A 309 -9.66 -10.38 16.08
CA ALA A 309 -10.34 -11.65 16.23
C ALA A 309 -11.18 -11.98 14.99
N THR A 310 -10.53 -12.48 13.94
CA THR A 310 -11.21 -13.18 12.84
C THR A 310 -10.29 -14.28 12.31
N GLU A 311 -10.20 -15.34 13.11
CA GLU A 311 -9.83 -16.70 12.69
C GLU A 311 -10.24 -17.63 13.84
N LYS A 312 -11.51 -18.03 13.88
CA LYS A 312 -11.88 -19.27 14.58
C LYS A 312 -11.59 -20.41 13.61
N LEU A 313 -10.34 -20.84 13.58
CA LEU A 313 -10.00 -22.16 13.08
C LEU A 313 -10.56 -23.19 14.06
N LEU A 314 -11.22 -24.19 13.49
CA LEU A 314 -11.89 -25.28 14.16
C LEU A 314 -10.87 -26.12 14.93
N GLU A 315 -10.97 -26.12 16.26
CA GLU A 315 -10.35 -27.16 17.09
C GLU A 315 -11.19 -28.44 16.98
N SER A 316 -10.57 -29.50 16.47
CA SER A 316 -11.08 -30.87 16.56
C SER A 316 -11.16 -31.28 18.02
N LYS A 317 -12.31 -31.86 18.41
CA LYS A 317 -12.52 -32.47 19.72
C LYS A 317 -11.55 -33.65 19.88
N ASP A 318 -10.54 -33.50 20.72
CA ASP A 318 -10.17 -34.43 21.79
C ASP A 318 -8.98 -33.88 22.58
N MET A 319 -9.00 -34.14 23.89
CA MET A 319 -8.08 -33.69 24.96
C MET A 319 -8.38 -32.34 25.61
N LYS A 320 -9.16 -32.40 26.69
CA LYS A 320 -9.15 -31.43 27.77
C LYS A 320 -7.84 -31.58 28.55
N GLU A 321 -7.03 -30.52 28.63
CA GLU A 321 -6.30 -30.15 29.85
C GLU A 321 -5.83 -28.69 29.78
N GLU A 322 -5.75 -28.08 30.95
CA GLU A 322 -5.70 -26.65 31.22
C GLU A 322 -4.44 -25.94 30.70
N SER A 323 -4.59 -24.80 30.02
CA SER A 323 -3.71 -23.65 30.28
C SER A 323 -4.41 -22.31 29.98
N LYS A 324 -4.59 -21.50 31.03
CA LYS A 324 -4.91 -20.07 30.93
C LYS A 324 -3.60 -19.32 30.69
N GLY A 325 -3.32 -18.92 29.47
CA GLY A 325 -2.16 -18.09 29.13
C GLY A 325 -2.51 -17.05 28.08
N ASN A 326 -2.66 -15.79 28.49
CA ASN A 326 -2.81 -14.65 27.58
C ASN A 326 -1.43 -14.25 27.06
N GLU A 327 -1.00 -14.80 25.92
CA GLU A 327 0.30 -14.47 25.34
C GLU A 327 0.30 -13.05 24.74
N LYS A 328 0.95 -12.12 25.46
CA LYS A 328 1.37 -10.82 24.93
C LYS A 328 2.73 -11.00 24.23
N ALA A 329 2.76 -10.95 22.90
CA ALA A 329 4.00 -10.75 22.18
C ALA A 329 4.43 -9.28 22.29
N VAL A 330 5.47 -9.01 23.06
CA VAL A 330 6.14 -7.70 23.12
C VAL A 330 7.26 -7.70 22.10
N ILE A 331 7.09 -6.96 21.00
CA ILE A 331 8.20 -6.70 20.07
C ILE A 331 8.89 -5.43 20.54
N GLN A 332 10.11 -5.59 21.06
CA GLN A 332 10.96 -4.48 21.46
C GLN A 332 11.77 -4.03 20.24
N ALA A 333 11.33 -2.96 19.58
CA ALA A 333 12.13 -2.32 18.55
C ALA A 333 12.97 -1.22 19.21
N SER A 334 14.29 -1.40 19.27
CA SER A 334 15.24 -0.36 19.63
C SER A 334 15.84 0.25 18.36
N GLN A 335 15.68 1.55 18.16
CA GLN A 335 16.49 2.31 17.21
C GLN A 335 17.45 3.21 17.99
N THR A 336 18.75 3.04 17.72
CA THR A 336 19.81 3.91 18.23
C THR A 336 20.24 4.85 17.11
N THR A 337 19.97 6.14 17.28
CA THR A 337 20.48 7.18 16.36
C THR A 337 21.64 7.89 17.04
N THR A 338 22.84 7.76 16.48
CA THR A 338 24.03 8.50 16.93
C THR A 338 24.22 9.72 16.04
N THR A 339 24.03 10.94 16.57
CA THR A 339 24.34 12.17 15.84
C THR A 339 25.64 12.80 16.34
N ARG A 340 26.59 13.00 15.42
CA ARG A 340 27.90 13.61 15.69
C ARG A 340 27.85 15.08 15.32
N ARG A 341 28.03 15.98 16.30
CA ARG A 341 28.12 17.44 16.04
C ARG A 341 29.46 17.97 16.54
N MET A 342 30.31 18.42 15.62
CA MET A 342 31.55 19.13 15.94
C MET A 342 31.24 20.64 15.97
N SER A 343 31.28 21.30 17.12
CA SER A 343 31.20 22.77 17.17
C SER A 343 32.60 23.36 17.08
N LYS A 344 32.93 24.07 15.99
CA LYS A 344 34.01 25.07 16.01
C LYS A 344 33.48 26.29 16.75
N ARG A 345 34.09 26.65 17.88
CA ARG A 345 33.83 27.93 18.56
C ARG A 345 34.00 29.07 17.54
N LEU A 346 32.97 29.89 17.34
CA LEU A 346 33.16 31.23 16.79
C LEU A 346 34.11 31.98 17.74
N ARG A 347 35.32 32.31 17.27
CA ARG A 347 36.16 33.30 17.96
C ARG A 347 35.54 34.67 17.66
N ASN A 348 34.86 35.24 18.65
CA ASN A 348 34.71 36.69 18.72
C ASN A 348 36.09 37.28 19.00
N ARG A 349 36.64 38.02 18.05
CA ARG A 349 37.44 39.23 18.28
C ARG A 349 37.38 40.12 17.05
#